data_AF-A0A8E2ENH1-F1
#
_entry.id   AF-A0A8E2ENH1-F1
#
_cell.length_a   1.000
_cell.length_b   1.000
_cell.length_c   1.000
_cell.angle_alpha   90.00
_cell.angle_beta   90.00
_cell.angle_gamma   90.00
#
_symmetry.space_group_name_H-M   'P 1'
#
loop_
_entity.id
_entity.type
_entity.pdbx_description
1 polymer ?
#
loop_
_entity_poly.entity_id
_entity_poly.type
_entity_poly.pdbx_seq_one_letter_code
_entity_poly.pdbx_strand_id
1 'polypeptide(L)'
;MQSNASPTPLILRQITIISFAPGFILALIHGIISHHTFPAVGIIPLFGSLILGLALLYRNTISYGGSPILLSPTNILALDFSLAVLYLIFLICAWVTMTNRCRQVMLGTYGTVPQMLNFGIHVYFVLRDLERAARHMLDCAECRDGTHRHGTARGEYASLVEEAAPYQDAEEGTEGV
;
A
#
# COMPACT_ATOMS: atom_id res chain seq x y z
N MET A 1 26.38 -4.97 -10.57
CA MET A 1 25.32 -6.00 -10.61
C MET A 1 24.03 -5.33 -10.16
N GLN A 2 23.20 -4.88 -11.10
CA GLN A 2 21.95 -4.16 -10.81
C GLN A 2 21.00 -5.13 -10.09
N SER A 3 20.56 -4.80 -8.88
CA SER A 3 19.53 -5.60 -8.23
C SER A 3 18.21 -5.27 -8.88
N ASN A 4 17.67 -6.19 -9.67
CA ASN A 4 16.33 -6.10 -10.26
C ASN A 4 15.28 -6.05 -9.14
N ALA A 5 15.01 -4.85 -8.61
CA ALA A 5 13.85 -4.64 -7.77
C ALA A 5 12.62 -5.02 -8.60
N SER A 6 11.85 -6.01 -8.13
CA SER A 6 10.62 -6.41 -8.83
C SER A 6 9.72 -5.18 -8.97
N PRO A 7 9.21 -4.82 -10.16
CA PRO A 7 8.33 -3.67 -10.36
C PRO A 7 6.92 -3.89 -9.77
N THR A 8 6.64 -5.12 -9.35
CA THR A 8 5.37 -5.60 -8.79
C THR A 8 4.75 -4.66 -7.74
N PRO A 9 5.38 -4.30 -6.61
CA PRO A 9 4.78 -3.43 -5.60
C PRO A 9 4.36 -2.06 -6.15
N LEU A 10 5.13 -1.46 -7.06
CA LEU A 10 4.80 -0.16 -7.65
C LEU A 10 3.55 -0.27 -8.54
N ILE A 11 3.50 -1.31 -9.35
CA ILE A 11 2.34 -1.60 -10.21
C ILE A 11 1.09 -1.84 -9.35
N LEU A 12 1.18 -2.64 -8.28
CA LEU A 12 0.03 -2.86 -7.39
C LEU A 12 -0.45 -1.56 -6.75
N ARG A 13 0.44 -0.66 -6.31
CA ARG A 13 0.04 0.66 -5.79
C ARG A 13 -0.59 1.53 -6.87
N GLN A 14 -0.06 1.53 -8.09
CA GLN A 14 -0.68 2.24 -9.21
C GLN A 14 -2.09 1.70 -9.52
N ILE A 15 -2.31 0.40 -9.43
CA ILE A 15 -3.65 -0.21 -9.59
C ILE A 15 -4.61 0.32 -8.52
N THR A 16 -4.19 0.44 -7.25
CA THR A 16 -5.05 1.02 -6.19
C THR A 16 -5.49 2.45 -6.53
N ILE A 17 -4.59 3.27 -7.08
CA ILE A 17 -4.90 4.65 -7.51
C ILE A 17 -5.87 4.65 -8.69
N ILE A 18 -5.62 3.85 -9.72
CA ILE A 18 -6.47 3.80 -10.93
C ILE A 18 -7.87 3.28 -10.57
N SER A 19 -7.95 2.29 -9.68
CA SER A 19 -9.21 1.67 -9.24
C SER A 19 -10.11 2.60 -8.43
N PHE A 20 -9.57 3.70 -7.89
CA PHE A 20 -10.36 4.69 -7.16
C PHE A 20 -11.44 5.34 -8.03
N ALA A 21 -11.10 5.76 -9.25
CA ALA A 21 -12.03 6.46 -10.14
C ALA A 21 -13.30 5.64 -10.47
N PRO A 22 -13.20 4.39 -10.97
CA PRO A 22 -14.40 3.58 -11.21
C PRO A 22 -15.11 3.20 -9.90
N GLY A 23 -14.38 2.93 -8.82
CA GLY A 23 -14.97 2.62 -7.51
C GLY A 23 -15.79 3.77 -6.94
N PHE A 24 -15.27 5.00 -7.01
CA PHE A 24 -15.95 6.20 -6.57
C PHE A 24 -17.24 6.44 -7.35
N ILE A 25 -17.18 6.38 -8.68
CA ILE A 25 -18.36 6.60 -9.55
C ILE A 25 -19.44 5.56 -9.26
N LEU A 26 -19.09 4.28 -9.21
CA LEU A 26 -20.06 3.21 -9.00
C LEU A 26 -20.66 3.24 -7.59
N ALA A 27 -19.86 3.46 -6.55
CA ALA A 27 -20.33 3.58 -5.18
C ALA A 27 -21.26 4.78 -4.99
N LEU A 28 -20.94 5.92 -5.63
CA LEU A 28 -21.77 7.12 -5.58
C LEU A 28 -23.12 6.90 -6.28
N ILE A 29 -23.12 6.38 -7.51
CA ILE A 29 -24.34 6.07 -8.26
C ILE A 29 -25.21 5.08 -7.47
N HIS A 30 -24.60 4.03 -6.91
CA HIS A 30 -25.32 3.05 -6.12
C HIS A 30 -25.93 3.68 -4.87
N GLY A 31 -25.21 4.52 -4.14
CA GLY A 31 -25.73 5.25 -2.97
C GLY A 31 -26.93 6.13 -3.32
N ILE A 32 -26.86 6.86 -4.43
CA ILE A 32 -27.96 7.72 -4.90
C ILE A 32 -29.20 6.90 -5.27
N ILE A 33 -29.04 5.82 -6.05
CA ILE A 33 -30.16 5.01 -6.55
C ILE A 33 -30.79 4.13 -5.47
N SER A 34 -29.98 3.62 -4.54
CA SER A 34 -30.45 2.70 -3.51
C SER A 34 -31.13 3.41 -2.35
N HIS A 35 -30.94 4.74 -2.17
CA HIS A 35 -31.29 5.48 -0.96
C HIS A 35 -30.70 4.86 0.33
N HIS A 36 -29.74 3.94 0.19
CA HIS A 36 -29.05 3.28 1.28
C HIS A 36 -27.59 3.75 1.31
N THR A 37 -27.15 4.19 2.47
CA THR A 37 -25.82 4.79 2.65
C THR A 37 -24.69 3.78 2.60
N PHE A 38 -24.96 2.52 2.96
CA PHE A 38 -23.95 1.47 3.13
C PHE A 38 -22.99 1.26 1.94
N PRO A 39 -23.47 1.16 0.68
CA PRO A 39 -22.57 1.06 -0.47
C PRO A 39 -21.72 2.32 -0.71
N ALA A 40 -22.20 3.52 -0.35
CA ALA A 40 -21.43 4.76 -0.48
C ALA A 40 -20.31 4.88 0.57
N VAL A 41 -20.47 4.28 1.77
CA VAL A 41 -19.43 4.32 2.82
C VAL A 41 -18.17 3.58 2.40
N GLY A 42 -18.28 2.66 1.43
CA GLY A 42 -17.16 2.00 0.77
C GLY A 42 -16.15 2.94 0.10
N ILE A 43 -16.49 4.21 -0.10
CA ILE A 43 -15.60 5.26 -0.60
C ILE A 43 -14.50 5.59 0.42
N ILE A 44 -14.76 5.45 1.72
CA ILE A 44 -13.80 5.76 2.78
C ILE A 44 -12.51 4.92 2.65
N PRO A 45 -12.57 3.58 2.63
CA PRO A 45 -11.36 2.77 2.45
C PRO A 45 -10.72 2.97 1.06
N LEU A 46 -11.51 3.23 0.01
CA LEU A 46 -11.00 3.57 -1.34
C LEU A 46 -10.15 4.85 -1.32
N PHE A 47 -10.62 5.89 -0.65
CA PHE A 47 -9.90 7.14 -0.52
C PHE A 47 -8.64 6.97 0.35
N GLY A 48 -8.72 6.21 1.43
CA GLY A 48 -7.55 5.88 2.25
C GLY A 48 -6.48 5.12 1.45
N SER A 49 -6.88 4.15 0.64
CA SER A 49 -5.99 3.41 -0.27
C SER A 49 -5.35 4.31 -1.32
N LEU A 50 -6.12 5.23 -1.93
CA LEU A 50 -5.60 6.24 -2.86
C LEU A 50 -4.50 7.08 -2.21
N ILE A 51 -4.75 7.63 -1.02
CA ILE A 51 -3.78 8.47 -0.29
C ILE A 51 -2.52 7.66 0.02
N LEU A 52 -2.67 6.43 0.54
CA LEU A 52 -1.52 5.58 0.86
C LEU A 52 -0.70 5.25 -0.39
N GLY A 53 -1.35 4.90 -1.50
CA GLY A 53 -0.70 4.64 -2.78
C GLY A 53 0.09 5.85 -3.29
N LEU A 54 -0.51 7.05 -3.26
CA LEU A 54 0.16 8.29 -3.64
C LEU A 54 1.34 8.61 -2.71
N ALA A 55 1.15 8.54 -1.39
CA ALA A 55 2.20 8.81 -0.42
C ALA A 55 3.41 7.89 -0.60
N LEU A 56 3.18 6.62 -0.97
CA LEU A 56 4.25 5.66 -1.23
C LEU A 56 4.94 5.88 -2.59
N LEU A 57 4.20 6.24 -3.65
CA LEU A 57 4.79 6.54 -4.96
C LEU A 57 5.56 7.87 -4.97
N TYR A 58 5.09 8.88 -4.23
CA TYR A 58 5.71 10.21 -4.13
C TYR A 58 6.59 10.39 -2.89
N ARG A 59 6.95 9.29 -2.21
CA ARG A 59 7.74 9.32 -0.97
C ARG A 59 9.03 10.14 -1.12
N ASN A 60 9.73 10.00 -2.24
CA ASN A 60 10.99 10.72 -2.48
C ASN A 60 10.79 12.23 -2.61
N THR A 61 9.67 12.66 -3.19
CA THR A 61 9.31 14.08 -3.31
C THR A 61 8.88 14.65 -1.95
N ILE A 62 8.13 13.87 -1.16
CA ILE A 62 7.61 14.31 0.15
C ILE A 62 8.71 14.34 1.22
N SER A 63 9.72 13.47 1.10
CA SER A 63 10.81 13.39 2.08
C SER A 63 11.79 14.57 2.05
N TYR A 64 11.69 15.48 1.07
CA TYR A 64 12.47 16.74 1.04
C TYR A 64 12.03 17.76 2.11
N GLY A 65 10.84 17.61 2.70
CA GLY A 65 10.23 18.63 3.59
C GLY A 65 10.05 18.25 5.06
N GLY A 66 10.32 17.02 5.49
CA GLY A 66 10.07 16.63 6.89
C GLY A 66 10.27 15.15 7.21
N SER A 67 10.41 14.91 8.51
CA SER A 67 10.91 13.70 9.18
C SER A 67 10.39 12.35 8.60
N PRO A 68 11.26 11.33 8.40
CA PRO A 68 10.92 10.03 7.79
C PRO A 68 10.04 9.11 8.64
N ILE A 69 9.55 9.58 9.80
CA ILE A 69 8.92 8.76 10.84
C ILE A 69 7.53 8.25 10.40
N LEU A 70 6.79 9.01 9.58
CA LEU A 70 5.43 8.65 9.21
C LEU A 70 5.37 7.43 8.28
N LEU A 71 6.35 7.26 7.38
CA LEU A 71 6.43 6.15 6.41
C LEU A 71 7.42 5.04 6.82
N SER A 72 7.54 4.78 8.13
CA SER A 72 8.26 3.61 8.64
C SER A 72 7.64 2.29 8.12
N PRO A 73 8.43 1.23 7.83
CA PRO A 73 7.90 -0.06 7.38
C PRO A 73 6.78 -0.62 8.27
N THR A 74 6.90 -0.45 9.59
CA THR A 74 5.87 -0.88 10.56
C THR A 74 4.56 -0.11 10.40
N ASN A 75 4.63 1.18 10.12
CA ASN A 75 3.44 2.01 9.89
C ASN A 75 2.77 1.63 8.58
N ILE A 76 3.54 1.33 7.53
CA ILE A 76 3.01 0.90 6.24
C ILE A 76 2.26 -0.43 6.40
N LEU A 77 2.85 -1.41 7.11
CA LEU A 77 2.19 -2.67 7.43
C LEU A 77 0.89 -2.45 8.22
N ALA A 78 0.92 -1.61 9.26
CA ALA A 78 -0.27 -1.31 10.05
C ALA A 78 -1.37 -0.63 9.21
N LEU A 79 -0.99 0.27 8.30
CA LEU A 79 -1.92 0.93 7.38
C LEU A 79 -2.51 -0.06 6.38
N ASP A 80 -1.71 -0.91 5.75
CA ASP A 80 -2.20 -1.95 4.84
C ASP A 80 -3.12 -2.95 5.56
N PHE A 81 -2.77 -3.35 6.79
CA PHE A 81 -3.62 -4.21 7.61
C PHE A 81 -4.95 -3.52 7.95
N SER A 82 -4.91 -2.28 8.42
CA SER A 82 -6.13 -1.54 8.75
C SER A 82 -7.03 -1.34 7.53
N LEU A 83 -6.47 -1.04 6.36
CA LEU A 83 -7.22 -0.92 5.11
C LEU A 83 -7.81 -2.27 4.70
N ALA A 84 -7.06 -3.37 4.79
CA ALA A 84 -7.59 -4.70 4.51
C ALA A 84 -8.78 -5.06 5.42
N VAL A 85 -8.69 -4.77 6.73
CA VAL A 85 -9.79 -4.99 7.66
C VAL A 85 -10.99 -4.10 7.31
N LEU A 86 -10.78 -2.81 7.03
CA LEU A 86 -11.85 -1.91 6.63
C LEU A 86 -12.54 -2.39 5.36
N TYR A 87 -11.80 -2.77 4.32
CA TYR A 87 -12.38 -3.31 3.09
C TYR A 87 -13.19 -4.58 3.35
N LEU A 88 -12.69 -5.49 4.20
CA LEU A 88 -13.41 -6.70 4.55
C LEU A 88 -14.74 -6.39 5.24
N ILE A 89 -14.73 -5.49 6.22
CA ILE A 89 -15.95 -5.04 6.93
C ILE A 89 -16.95 -4.45 5.94
N PHE A 90 -16.51 -3.50 5.10
CA PHE A 90 -17.40 -2.86 4.13
C PHE A 90 -17.93 -3.81 3.06
N LEU A 91 -17.12 -4.78 2.60
CA LEU A 91 -17.56 -5.82 1.67
C LEU A 91 -18.63 -6.71 2.29
N ILE A 92 -18.42 -7.18 3.53
CA ILE A 92 -19.41 -7.99 4.25
C ILE A 92 -20.71 -7.20 4.42
N CYS A 93 -20.62 -5.94 4.87
CA CYS A 93 -21.80 -5.10 5.01
C CYS A 93 -22.52 -4.85 3.66
N ALA A 94 -21.78 -4.59 2.58
CA ALA A 94 -22.35 -4.40 1.25
C ALA A 94 -23.09 -5.65 0.76
N TRP A 95 -22.55 -6.84 1.02
CA TRP A 95 -23.18 -8.10 0.63
C TRP A 95 -24.38 -8.46 1.50
N VAL A 96 -24.31 -8.23 2.81
CA VAL A 96 -25.43 -8.49 3.74
C VAL A 96 -26.60 -7.53 3.48
N THR A 97 -26.31 -6.28 3.09
CA THR A 97 -27.34 -5.29 2.76
C THR A 97 -27.83 -5.36 1.31
N MET A 98 -27.32 -6.30 0.52
CA MET A 98 -27.69 -6.48 -0.87
C MET A 98 -29.17 -6.93 -0.96
N THR A 99 -30.00 -6.07 -1.53
CA THR A 99 -31.42 -6.33 -1.81
C THR A 99 -31.63 -7.36 -2.92
N ASN A 100 -32.81 -7.97 -2.97
CA ASN A 100 -33.17 -9.01 -3.94
C ASN A 100 -33.59 -8.45 -5.33
N ARG A 101 -33.50 -7.13 -5.55
CA ARG A 101 -33.89 -6.51 -6.84
C ARG A 101 -32.74 -6.62 -7.84
N CYS A 102 -32.96 -7.29 -8.98
CA CYS A 102 -31.94 -7.55 -10.02
C CYS A 102 -31.07 -6.33 -10.39
N ARG A 103 -31.68 -5.15 -10.58
CA ARG A 103 -30.94 -3.93 -10.97
C ARG A 103 -29.97 -3.45 -9.88
N GLN A 104 -30.35 -3.56 -8.62
CA GLN A 104 -29.52 -3.14 -7.48
C GLN A 104 -28.44 -4.19 -7.20
N VAL A 105 -28.75 -5.48 -7.36
CA VAL A 105 -27.76 -6.57 -7.26
C VAL A 105 -26.66 -6.37 -8.30
N MET A 106 -27.01 -6.18 -9.56
CA MET A 106 -26.02 -5.99 -10.63
C MET A 106 -25.09 -4.80 -10.35
N LEU A 107 -25.66 -3.64 -9.99
CA LEU A 107 -24.89 -2.44 -9.67
C LEU A 107 -24.03 -2.62 -8.40
N GLY A 108 -24.56 -3.30 -7.38
CA GLY A 108 -23.83 -3.60 -6.14
C GLY A 108 -22.62 -4.50 -6.41
N THR A 109 -22.81 -5.56 -7.20
CA THR A 109 -21.73 -6.46 -7.58
C THR A 109 -20.60 -5.70 -8.27
N TYR A 110 -20.91 -4.91 -9.31
CA TYR A 110 -19.88 -4.11 -10.00
C TYR A 110 -19.25 -3.05 -9.10
N GLY A 111 -20.02 -2.44 -8.19
CA GLY A 111 -19.50 -1.47 -7.21
C GLY A 111 -18.51 -2.09 -6.22
N THR A 112 -18.68 -3.38 -5.86
CA THR A 112 -17.76 -4.08 -4.98
C THR A 112 -16.47 -4.55 -5.66
N VAL A 113 -16.41 -4.61 -7.00
CA VAL A 113 -15.22 -5.10 -7.73
C VAL A 113 -13.96 -4.28 -7.41
N PRO A 114 -13.97 -2.93 -7.48
CA PRO A 114 -12.80 -2.14 -7.09
C PRO A 114 -12.41 -2.34 -5.63
N GLN A 115 -13.38 -2.57 -4.74
CA GLN A 115 -13.12 -2.84 -3.32
C GLN A 115 -12.45 -4.21 -3.12
N MET A 116 -12.94 -5.25 -3.79
CA MET A 116 -12.33 -6.59 -3.77
C MET A 116 -10.89 -6.57 -4.30
N LEU A 117 -10.65 -5.80 -5.37
CA LEU A 117 -9.31 -5.61 -5.92
C LEU A 117 -8.36 -4.95 -4.90
N ASN A 118 -8.77 -3.83 -4.29
CA ASN A 118 -7.96 -3.16 -3.27
C ASN A 118 -7.74 -4.04 -2.04
N PHE A 119 -8.78 -4.76 -1.59
CA PHE A 119 -8.67 -5.74 -0.51
C PHE A 119 -7.58 -6.77 -0.79
N GLY A 120 -7.60 -7.39 -1.98
CA GLY A 120 -6.60 -8.36 -2.40
C GLY A 120 -5.18 -7.78 -2.41
N ILE A 121 -5.03 -6.54 -2.88
CA ILE A 121 -3.73 -5.85 -2.90
C ILE A 121 -3.19 -5.61 -1.48
N HIS A 122 -4.01 -5.11 -0.56
CA HIS A 122 -3.57 -4.89 0.83
C HIS A 122 -3.29 -6.21 1.56
N VAL A 123 -4.11 -7.24 1.36
CA VAL A 123 -3.86 -8.58 1.92
C VAL A 123 -2.53 -9.14 1.38
N TYR A 124 -2.26 -8.99 0.08
CA TYR A 124 -0.98 -9.39 -0.49
C TYR A 124 0.21 -8.70 0.18
N PHE A 125 0.13 -7.38 0.40
CA PHE A 125 1.20 -6.64 1.08
C PHE A 125 1.39 -7.11 2.53
N VAL A 126 0.29 -7.27 3.28
CA VAL A 126 0.32 -7.76 4.66
C VAL A 126 0.95 -9.16 4.72
N LEU A 127 0.52 -10.09 3.87
CA LEU A 127 1.05 -11.45 3.85
C LEU A 127 2.53 -11.48 3.48
N ARG A 128 2.93 -10.73 2.46
CA ARG A 128 4.34 -10.62 2.04
C ARG A 128 5.22 -10.08 3.17
N ASP A 129 4.77 -9.02 3.84
CA ASP A 129 5.54 -8.36 4.88
C ASP A 129 5.57 -9.22 6.17
N LEU A 130 4.48 -9.93 6.49
CA LEU A 130 4.46 -10.95 7.55
C LEU A 130 5.39 -12.12 7.24
N GLU A 131 5.41 -12.60 6.01
CA GLU A 131 6.29 -13.69 5.58
C GLU A 131 7.77 -13.27 5.68
N ARG A 132 8.10 -12.02 5.31
CA ARG A 132 9.44 -11.44 5.52
C ARG A 132 9.78 -11.36 7.00
N ALA A 133 8.87 -10.84 7.82
CA ALA A 133 9.08 -10.78 9.27
C ALA A 133 9.28 -12.17 9.88
N ALA A 134 8.48 -13.16 9.47
CA ALA A 134 8.59 -14.54 9.92
C ALA A 134 9.91 -15.18 9.51
N ARG A 135 10.36 -14.99 8.25
CA ARG A 135 11.69 -15.43 7.79
C ARG A 135 12.80 -14.81 8.63
N HIS A 136 12.75 -13.50 8.86
CA HIS A 136 13.73 -12.84 9.72
C HIS A 136 13.72 -13.34 11.16
N MET A 137 12.56 -13.71 11.72
CA MET A 137 12.48 -14.32 13.05
C MET A 137 13.08 -15.73 13.08
N LEU A 138 12.91 -16.51 12.01
CA LEU A 138 13.51 -17.84 11.85
C LEU A 138 15.03 -17.74 11.67
N ASP A 139 15.52 -16.82 10.84
CA ASP A 139 16.96 -16.56 10.66
C ASP A 139 17.61 -16.00 11.94
N CYS A 140 16.88 -15.18 12.72
CA CYS A 140 17.33 -14.72 14.04
C CYS A 140 17.30 -15.81 15.12
N ALA A 141 16.74 -16.99 14.88
CA ALA A 141 16.94 -18.13 15.76
C ALA A 141 18.41 -18.59 15.76
N GLU A 142 19.13 -18.38 14.65
CA GLU A 142 20.59 -18.55 14.54
C GLU A 142 21.34 -17.49 15.38
N CYS A 143 20.79 -16.27 15.50
CA CYS A 143 21.33 -15.21 16.38
C CYS A 143 21.10 -15.49 17.88
N ARG A 144 20.17 -16.39 18.22
CA ARG A 144 19.95 -16.86 19.60
C ARG A 144 21.14 -17.68 20.13
N ASP A 145 22.04 -18.13 19.25
CA ASP A 145 23.29 -18.82 19.58
C ASP A 145 24.47 -17.85 19.90
N GLY A 146 24.20 -16.55 20.02
CA GLY A 146 25.08 -15.64 20.76
C GLY A 146 26.32 -15.11 20.01
N THR A 147 26.42 -15.23 18.69
CA THR A 147 27.48 -14.56 17.91
C THR A 147 27.00 -13.22 17.36
N HIS A 148 27.08 -12.19 18.21
CA HIS A 148 26.88 -10.79 17.84
C HIS A 148 27.78 -10.39 16.66
N ARG A 149 27.18 -10.17 15.48
CA ARG A 149 27.65 -9.15 14.55
C ARG A 149 26.48 -8.27 14.14
N HIS A 150 26.63 -6.99 14.47
CA HIS A 150 25.66 -5.92 14.26
C HIS A 150 25.53 -5.66 12.74
N GLY A 151 24.77 -6.50 12.05
CA GLY A 151 24.34 -6.25 10.68
C GLY A 151 23.12 -5.34 10.73
N THR A 152 23.30 -4.08 10.38
CA THR A 152 22.22 -3.13 10.09
C THR A 152 21.27 -3.76 9.07
N ALA A 153 20.12 -4.25 9.53
CA ALA A 153 19.07 -4.77 8.67
C ALA A 153 18.53 -3.62 7.81
N ARG A 154 19.14 -3.46 6.64
CA ARG A 154 18.80 -2.46 5.64
C ARG A 154 17.50 -2.90 4.96
N GLY A 155 16.39 -2.25 5.32
CA GLY A 155 15.08 -2.57 4.76
C GLY A 155 15.08 -2.50 3.23
N GLU A 156 14.38 -3.40 2.57
CA GLU A 156 14.31 -3.56 1.11
C GLU A 156 13.82 -2.32 0.35
N TYR A 157 13.28 -1.32 1.05
CA TYR A 157 12.94 -0.01 0.47
C TYR A 157 14.16 0.92 0.35
N ALA A 158 15.25 0.62 1.06
CA ALA A 158 16.50 1.38 1.04
C ALA A 158 17.44 0.96 -0.11
N SER A 159 17.21 -0.19 -0.74
CA SER A 159 17.91 -0.61 -1.97
C SER A 159 17.36 0.09 -3.23
N LEU A 160 16.14 0.64 -3.17
CA LEU A 160 15.56 1.42 -4.28
C LEU A 160 16.20 2.82 -4.46
N VAL A 161 16.99 3.27 -3.48
CA VAL A 161 17.60 4.61 -3.44
C VAL A 161 19.03 4.60 -4.01
N GLU A 162 19.77 3.50 -3.85
CA GLU A 162 21.18 3.46 -4.26
C GLU A 162 21.36 3.32 -5.79
N GLU A 163 20.39 2.72 -6.49
CA GLU A 163 20.41 2.58 -7.95
C GLU A 163 19.95 3.88 -8.67
N ALA A 164 19.29 4.82 -7.97
CA ALA A 164 18.68 6.01 -8.58
C ALA A 164 19.39 7.33 -8.25
N ALA A 165 20.47 7.32 -7.47
CA ALA A 165 21.25 8.52 -7.18
C ALA A 165 22.14 8.89 -8.38
N PRO A 166 21.97 10.08 -8.99
CA PRO A 166 22.93 10.59 -9.96
C PRO A 166 24.25 10.89 -9.25
N TYR A 167 25.37 10.48 -9.86
CA TYR A 167 26.73 10.83 -9.45
C TYR A 167 26.85 12.37 -9.44
N GLN A 168 26.98 13.00 -8.26
CA GLN A 168 27.40 14.39 -8.17
C GLN A 168 28.93 14.40 -8.10
N ASP A 169 29.54 14.93 -9.16
CA ASP A 169 30.98 15.18 -9.23
C ASP A 169 31.41 16.08 -8.07
N ALA A 170 32.44 15.62 -7.36
CA ALA A 170 33.09 16.39 -6.30
C ALA A 170 33.77 17.61 -6.92
N GLU A 171 33.50 18.79 -6.36
CA GLU A 171 34.19 20.03 -6.72
C GLU A 171 35.71 19.87 -6.51
N GLU A 172 36.43 20.01 -7.60
CA GLU A 172 37.89 20.05 -7.67
C GLU A 172 38.38 21.34 -7.01
N GLY A 173 38.98 21.20 -5.82
CA GLY A 173 39.67 22.29 -5.14
C GLY A 173 40.87 22.75 -5.95
N THR A 174 40.78 23.95 -6.53
CA THR A 174 41.93 24.59 -7.17
C THR A 174 42.69 25.40 -6.13
N GLU A 175 43.97 25.08 -6.00
CA GLU A 175 45.00 25.74 -5.21
C GLU A 175 45.10 27.25 -5.51
N GLY A 176 45.24 28.06 -4.46
CA GLY A 176 45.69 29.44 -4.54
C GLY A 176 46.94 29.61 -3.68
N VAL A 177 48.09 29.72 -4.34
CA VAL A 177 49.37 30.21 -3.79
C VAL A 177 49.30 31.71 -3.56
#